data_AF-A0A965FBC8-F1
#
_entry.id   AF-A0A965FBC8-F1
#
_cell.length_a   1.000
_cell.length_b   1.000
_cell.length_c   1.000
_cell.angle_alpha   90.00
_cell.angle_beta   90.00
_cell.angle_gamma   90.00
#
_symmetry.space_group_name_H-M   'P 1'
#
loop_
_entity.id
_entity.type
_entity.pdbx_description
1 polymer ?
#
loop_
_entity_poly.entity_id
_entity_poly.type
_entity_poly.pdbx_seq_one_letter_code
_entity_poly.pdbx_strand_id
1 'polypeptide(L)'
;MHTSYEQRLEFLQQFSDGLELFSEKHPHAKIAQGDGWRICSSNSQFAMFNNALLHTSRKEAVTELIATIEANQAPAGIRLAGPAIVHTTA
;
A
#
# COMPACT_ATOMS: atom_id res chain seq x y z
N MET A 1 12.33 -24.51 -7.34
CA MET A 1 12.49 -23.52 -8.42
C MET A 1 12.56 -22.16 -7.75
N HIS A 2 13.74 -21.55 -7.67
CA HIS A 2 13.87 -20.21 -7.07
C HIS A 2 13.73 -19.19 -8.20
N THR A 3 12.73 -18.32 -8.09
CA THR A 3 12.52 -17.20 -9.01
C THR A 3 13.70 -16.23 -8.92
N SER A 4 14.13 -15.69 -10.07
CA SER A 4 15.21 -14.70 -10.12
C SER A 4 14.79 -13.40 -9.42
N TYR A 5 15.75 -12.51 -9.15
CA TYR A 5 15.44 -11.21 -8.54
C TYR A 5 14.50 -10.38 -9.41
N GLU A 6 14.76 -10.38 -10.71
CA GLU A 6 13.98 -9.69 -11.75
C GLU A 6 12.56 -10.26 -11.82
N GLN A 7 12.42 -11.59 -11.78
CA GLN A 7 11.12 -12.24 -11.74
C GLN A 7 10.32 -11.88 -10.49
N ARG A 8 10.99 -11.72 -9.33
CA ARG A 8 10.33 -11.27 -8.10
C ARG A 8 9.87 -9.82 -8.20
N LEU A 9 10.64 -8.95 -8.86
CA LEU A 9 10.22 -7.57 -9.11
C LEU A 9 9.02 -7.51 -10.05
N GLU A 10 9.02 -8.29 -11.14
CA GLU A 10 7.89 -8.37 -12.07
C GLU A 10 6.61 -8.85 -11.37
N PHE A 11 6.69 -9.87 -10.52
CA PHE A 11 5.52 -10.33 -9.75
C PHE A 11 5.03 -9.28 -8.76
N LEU A 12 5.93 -8.52 -8.13
CA LEU A 12 5.55 -7.43 -7.24
C LEU A 12 4.81 -6.33 -8.01
N GLN A 13 5.28 -6.00 -9.21
CA GLN A 13 4.64 -5.03 -10.10
C GLN A 13 3.25 -5.52 -10.53
N GLN A 14 3.13 -6.76 -11.03
CA GLN A 14 1.84 -7.34 -11.44
C GLN A 14 0.84 -7.39 -10.29
N PHE A 15 1.30 -7.72 -9.07
CA PHE A 15 0.47 -7.68 -7.87
C PHE A 15 0.00 -6.26 -7.56
N SER A 16 0.90 -5.28 -7.63
CA SER A 16 0.56 -3.86 -7.45
C SER A 16 -0.50 -3.40 -8.45
N ASP A 17 -0.29 -3.69 -9.74
CA ASP A 17 -1.18 -3.33 -10.84
C ASP A 17 -2.58 -3.93 -10.66
N GLY A 18 -2.65 -5.23 -10.33
CA GLY A 18 -3.92 -5.92 -10.07
C GLY A 18 -4.66 -5.39 -8.84
N LEU A 19 -3.92 -4.94 -7.82
CA LEU A 19 -4.49 -4.33 -6.62
C LEU A 19 -5.08 -2.94 -6.91
N GLU A 20 -4.49 -2.18 -7.84
CA GLU A 20 -5.07 -0.90 -8.31
C GLU A 20 -6.43 -1.12 -8.96
N LEU A 21 -6.49 -2.08 -9.89
CA LEU A 21 -7.66 -2.35 -10.72
C LEU A 21 -8.85 -2.89 -9.91
N PHE A 22 -8.56 -3.64 -8.85
CA PHE A 22 -9.58 -4.04 -7.86
C PHE A 22 -10.12 -2.84 -7.08
N SER A 23 -9.23 -1.95 -6.65
CA SER A 23 -9.58 -0.81 -5.80
C SER A 23 -10.44 0.21 -6.55
N GLU A 24 -10.14 0.51 -7.82
CA GLU A 24 -10.92 1.43 -8.66
C GLU A 24 -12.37 1.00 -8.85
N LYS A 25 -12.64 -0.31 -8.81
CA LYS A 25 -13.99 -0.85 -8.99
C LYS A 25 -14.78 -0.97 -7.70
N HIS A 26 -14.20 -0.64 -6.55
CA HIS A 26 -14.92 -0.68 -5.29
C HIS A 26 -15.66 0.66 -5.06
N PRO A 27 -17.00 0.69 -4.99
CA PRO A 27 -17.80 1.93 -4.98
C PRO A 27 -17.53 2.92 -3.83
N HIS A 28 -16.76 2.52 -2.83
CA HIS A 28 -16.37 3.36 -1.69
C HIS A 28 -14.86 3.43 -1.50
N ALA A 29 -14.08 3.00 -2.48
CA ALA A 29 -12.63 3.16 -2.43
C ALA A 29 -12.26 4.63 -2.55
N LYS A 30 -11.55 5.11 -1.54
CA LYS A 30 -10.78 6.34 -1.55
C LYS A 30 -9.34 5.96 -1.83
N ILE A 31 -8.88 6.30 -3.03
CA ILE A 31 -7.50 6.14 -3.45
C ILE A 31 -6.82 7.50 -3.37
N ALA A 32 -5.70 7.57 -2.67
CA ALA A 32 -4.86 8.76 -2.59
C ALA A 32 -3.40 8.36 -2.79
N GLN A 33 -2.62 9.24 -3.40
CA GLN A 33 -1.20 9.03 -3.61
C GLN A 33 -0.43 10.32 -3.38
N GLY A 34 0.77 10.18 -2.85
CA GLY A 34 1.75 11.25 -2.72
C GLY A 34 3.12 10.78 -3.16
N ASP A 35 4.13 11.62 -2.97
CA ASP A 35 5.49 11.30 -3.37
C ASP A 35 6.06 10.19 -2.46
N GLY A 36 6.10 8.97 -3.03
CA GLY A 36 6.62 7.76 -2.39
C GLY A 36 5.65 7.00 -1.50
N TRP A 37 4.35 7.31 -1.55
CA TRP A 37 3.33 6.59 -0.79
C TRP A 37 1.97 6.54 -1.51
N ARG A 38 1.17 5.54 -1.15
CA ARG A 38 -0.20 5.37 -1.66
C ARG A 38 -1.12 4.82 -0.58
N ILE A 39 -2.39 5.22 -0.62
CA ILE A 39 -3.47 4.67 0.20
C ILE A 39 -4.57 4.16 -0.71
N CYS A 40 -5.03 2.94 -0.43
CA CYS A 40 -6.36 2.48 -0.78
C CYS A 40 -7.12 2.23 0.51
N SER A 41 -8.21 2.95 0.70
CA SER A 41 -9.10 2.78 1.85
C SER A 41 -10.54 2.67 1.36
N SER A 42 -11.34 1.84 1.98
CA SER A 42 -12.74 1.62 1.63
C SER A 42 -13.56 1.41 2.90
N ASN A 43 -14.88 1.27 2.74
CA ASN A 43 -15.74 0.78 3.82
C ASN A 43 -15.75 -0.75 3.92
N SER A 44 -14.83 -1.45 3.25
CA SER A 44 -14.76 -2.90 3.31
C SER A 44 -14.38 -3.38 4.70
N GLN A 45 -15.10 -4.40 5.18
CA GLN A 45 -14.80 -5.10 6.42
C GLN A 45 -13.51 -5.93 6.35
N PHE A 46 -13.00 -6.20 5.14
CA PHE A 46 -11.78 -6.98 4.96
C PHE A 46 -10.57 -6.04 4.94
N ALA A 47 -9.72 -6.17 5.97
CA ALA A 47 -8.51 -5.35 6.13
C ALA A 47 -7.57 -5.38 4.91
N MET A 48 -7.59 -6.46 4.13
CA MET A 48 -6.79 -6.56 2.90
C MET A 48 -7.17 -5.57 1.79
N PHE A 49 -8.29 -4.86 1.91
CA PHE A 49 -8.69 -3.80 0.96
C PHE A 49 -8.49 -2.39 1.52
N ASN A 50 -8.02 -2.28 2.77
CA ASN A 50 -7.66 -1.03 3.42
C ASN A 50 -6.16 -1.04 3.70
N ASN A 51 -5.35 -0.66 2.70
CA ASN A 51 -3.89 -0.66 2.83
C ASN A 51 -3.30 0.70 2.49
N ALA A 52 -2.25 1.02 3.22
CA ALA A 52 -1.31 2.07 2.89
C ALA A 52 0.03 1.43 2.49
N LEU A 53 0.61 1.88 1.39
CA LEU A 53 1.92 1.44 0.88
C LEU A 53 2.89 2.62 0.96
N LEU A 54 3.98 2.46 1.69
CA LEU A 54 5.11 3.39 1.73
C LEU A 54 6.32 2.73 1.07
N HIS A 55 6.89 3.38 0.05
CA HIS A 55 7.99 2.83 -0.76
C HIS A 55 9.13 3.83 -0.99
N THR A 56 9.21 4.89 -0.17
CA THR A 56 10.28 5.88 -0.17
C THR A 56 11.00 5.92 1.18
N SER A 57 12.25 6.42 1.16
CA SER A 57 13.03 6.74 2.37
C SER A 57 12.84 8.17 2.86
N ARG A 58 12.02 8.97 2.15
CA ARG A 58 11.69 10.35 2.52
C ARG A 58 10.94 10.39 3.86
N LYS A 59 11.45 11.17 4.82
CA LYS A 59 10.94 11.19 6.20
C LYS A 59 9.53 11.77 6.28
N GLU A 60 9.25 12.76 5.44
CA GLU A 60 7.99 13.49 5.37
C GLU A 60 6.84 12.60 4.89
N ALA A 61 7.14 11.57 4.10
CA ALA A 61 6.13 10.68 3.50
C ALA A 61 5.31 9.91 4.54
N VAL A 62 5.89 9.58 5.71
CA VAL A 62 5.15 8.93 6.80
C VAL A 62 4.09 9.87 7.38
N THR A 63 4.45 11.13 7.60
CA THR A 63 3.54 12.15 8.14
C THR A 63 2.41 12.47 7.16
N GLU A 64 2.73 12.62 5.88
CA GLU A 64 1.74 12.81 4.82
C GLU A 64 0.76 11.63 4.72
N LEU A 65 1.28 10.40 4.83
CA LEU A 65 0.50 9.17 4.80
C LEU A 65 -0.46 9.10 6.00
N ILE A 66 0.02 9.36 7.21
CA ILE A 66 -0.81 9.35 8.43
C ILE A 66 -1.92 10.41 8.33
N ALA A 67 -1.59 11.64 7.96
CA ALA A 67 -2.59 12.71 7.81
C ALA A 67 -3.69 12.35 6.81
N THR A 68 -3.33 11.65 5.73
CA THR A 68 -4.30 11.21 4.72
C THR A 68 -5.18 10.07 5.21
N ILE A 69 -4.65 9.13 6.02
CA ILE A 69 -5.45 8.08 6.67
C ILE A 69 -6.50 8.70 7.60
N GLU A 70 -6.09 9.68 8.43
CA GLU A 70 -6.99 10.40 9.34
C GLU A 70 -8.10 11.14 8.58
N ALA A 71 -7.75 11.85 7.51
CA ALA A 71 -8.71 12.57 6.66
C ALA A 71 -9.73 11.63 5.99
N ASN A 72 -9.32 10.40 5.67
CA ASN A 72 -10.19 9.43 5.00
C ASN A 72 -11.23 8.77 5.93
N GLN A 73 -11.08 8.90 7.25
CA GLN A 73 -11.95 8.27 8.27
C GLN A 73 -12.12 6.75 8.06
N ALA A 74 -11.11 6.10 7.47
CA ALA A 74 -11.14 4.68 7.15
C ALA A 74 -9.86 4.04 7.69
N PRO A 75 -9.95 3.10 8.66
CA PRO A 75 -8.77 2.45 9.22
C PRO A 75 -8.07 1.63 8.14
N ALA A 76 -6.84 2.01 7.79
CA ALA A 76 -5.99 1.29 6.84
C ALA A 76 -4.77 0.71 7.57
N GLY A 77 -4.43 -0.55 7.27
CA GLY A 77 -3.18 -1.14 7.72
C GLY A 77 -2.01 -0.55 6.92
N ILE A 78 -1.00 -0.02 7.61
CA ILE A 78 0.23 0.45 6.96
C ILE A 78 1.12 -0.75 6.66
N ARG A 79 1.33 -1.04 5.37
CA ARG A 79 2.28 -2.03 4.89
C ARG A 79 3.51 -1.30 4.36
N LEU A 80 4.63 -1.57 5.00
CA LEU A 80 5.94 -1.07 4.59
C LEU A 80 6.47 -1.99 3.48
N ALA A 81 6.85 -1.45 2.32
CA ALA A 81 7.52 -2.20 1.26
C ALA A 81 8.83 -1.52 0.84
N GLY A 82 9.93 -2.26 0.86
CA GLY A 82 11.24 -1.73 0.48
C GLY A 82 12.39 -2.64 0.91
N PRO A 83 13.59 -2.46 0.32
CA PRO A 83 14.72 -3.38 0.49
C PRO A 83 15.25 -3.48 1.93
N ALA A 84 14.86 -2.57 2.83
CA ALA A 84 15.29 -2.52 4.22
C ALA A 84 14.20 -2.90 5.24
N ILE A 85 13.02 -3.35 4.80
CA ILE A 85 11.91 -3.65 5.70
C ILE A 85 11.96 -5.13 6.10
N VAL A 86 12.43 -5.36 7.33
CA VAL A 86 12.38 -6.66 7.99
C VAL A 86 11.03 -6.77 8.70
N HIS A 87 10.17 -7.67 8.24
CA HIS A 87 8.97 -8.04 8.98
C HIS A 87 9.39 -8.89 10.19
N THR A 88 9.59 -8.25 11.34
CA THR A 88 9.74 -8.97 12.61
C THR A 88 8.37 -9.40 13.10
N THR A 89 8.12 -10.72 13.14
CA THR A 89 7.00 -11.29 13.87
C THR A 89 7.25 -11.15 15.36
N ALA A 90 6.25 -10.72 16.12
CA ALA A 90 6.24 -10.83 17.57
C ALA A 90 6.15 -12.30 18.00
#